data_AF-A0A1H4DY81-F1
#
_entry.id   AF-A0A1H4DY81-F1
#
_cell.length_a   1.000
_cell.length_b   1.000
_cell.length_c   1.000
_cell.angle_alpha   90.00
_cell.angle_beta   90.00
_cell.angle_gamma   90.00
#
_symmetry.space_group_name_H-M   'P 1'
#
loop_
_entity.id
_entity.type
_entity.pdbx_description
1 polymer ?
#
loop_
_entity_poly.entity_id
_entity_poly.type
_entity_poly.pdbx_seq_one_letter_code
_entity_poly.pdbx_strand_id
1 'polypeptide(L)' 'MIKEWIQEYNPQDKDQAESALQEIMQEVALAGLQRTGFFERAAFYGGTAIRIFYGLNRFSEDLDFSLLESIDRFIEKKN' A
#
# COMPACT_ATOMS: atom_id res chain seq x y z
N MET A 1 -5.95 -4.19 -19.22
CA MET A 1 -5.28 -3.53 -18.07
C MET A 1 -5.51 -4.29 -16.77
N ILE A 2 -6.55 -4.01 -15.93
CA ILE A 2 -6.73 -4.71 -14.63
C ILE A 2 -6.81 -6.25 -14.78
N LYS A 3 -7.51 -6.74 -15.82
CA LYS A 3 -7.57 -8.19 -16.07
C LYS A 3 -6.21 -8.81 -16.40
N GLU A 4 -5.32 -8.08 -17.07
CA GLU A 4 -3.97 -8.56 -17.37
C GLU A 4 -3.13 -8.59 -16.08
N TRP A 5 -3.22 -7.55 -15.24
CA TRP A 5 -2.51 -7.51 -13.96
C TRP A 5 -2.95 -8.64 -13.02
N ILE A 6 -4.25 -8.92 -12.93
CA ILE A 6 -4.75 -10.07 -12.14
C ILE A 6 -4.16 -11.39 -12.65
N GLN A 7 -3.93 -11.53 -13.97
CA GLN A 7 -3.34 -12.76 -14.53
C GLN A 7 -1.88 -12.96 -14.14
N GLU A 8 -1.13 -11.89 -13.85
CA GLU A 8 0.26 -11.98 -13.39
C GLU A 8 0.37 -12.68 -12.02
N TYR A 9 -0.68 -12.60 -11.19
CA TYR A 9 -0.77 -13.31 -9.91
C TYR A 9 -1.13 -14.80 -10.05
N ASN A 10 -1.51 -15.26 -11.24
CA ASN A 10 -1.94 -16.64 -11.53
C ASN A 10 -2.93 -17.22 -10.48
N PRO A 11 -4.07 -16.54 -10.21
CA PRO A 11 -5.02 -17.00 -9.20
C PRO A 11 -5.65 -18.35 -9.60
N GLN A 12 -5.76 -19.26 -8.64
CA GLN A 12 -6.32 -20.61 -8.89
C GLN A 12 -7.82 -20.71 -8.63
N ASP A 13 -8.38 -19.73 -7.92
CA ASP A 13 -9.79 -19.66 -7.54
C ASP A 13 -10.26 -18.20 -7.47
N LYS A 14 -11.55 -18.02 -7.19
CA LYS A 14 -12.19 -16.71 -7.11
C LYS A 14 -11.61 -15.86 -5.97
N ASP A 15 -11.28 -16.47 -4.83
CA ASP A 15 -10.82 -15.75 -3.63
C ASP A 15 -9.40 -15.23 -3.85
N GLN A 16 -8.55 -15.99 -4.55
CA GLN A 16 -7.23 -15.55 -4.99
C GLN A 16 -7.31 -14.43 -6.02
N ALA A 17 -8.27 -14.50 -6.95
CA ALA A 17 -8.49 -13.43 -7.93
C ALA A 17 -8.98 -12.13 -7.24
N GLU A 18 -9.81 -12.26 -6.21
CA GLU A 18 -10.25 -11.13 -5.39
C GLU A 18 -9.10 -10.53 -4.59
N SER A 19 -8.26 -11.36 -3.96
CA SER A 19 -7.06 -10.91 -3.25
C SER A 19 -6.07 -10.20 -4.19
N ALA A 20 -5.87 -10.72 -5.40
CA ALA A 20 -5.02 -10.09 -6.42
C ALA A 20 -5.56 -8.72 -6.84
N LEU A 21 -6.88 -8.60 -7.04
CA LEU A 21 -7.52 -7.32 -7.32
C LEU A 21 -7.32 -6.33 -6.16
N GLN A 22 -7.48 -6.77 -4.91
CA GLN A 22 -7.29 -5.92 -3.74
C GLN A 22 -5.83 -5.44 -3.62
N GLU A 23 -4.85 -6.32 -3.86
CA GLU A 23 -3.42 -5.97 -3.85
C GLU A 23 -3.08 -4.95 -4.95
N ILE A 24 -3.60 -5.13 -6.17
CA ILE A 24 -3.49 -4.15 -7.26
C ILE A 24 -4.04 -2.79 -6.83
N MET A 25 -5.19 -2.76 -6.15
CA MET A 25 -5.79 -1.51 -5.68
C MET A 25 -4.92 -0.85 -4.59
N GLN A 26 -4.29 -1.62 -3.71
CA GLN A 26 -3.32 -1.12 -2.73
C GLN A 26 -2.09 -0.50 -3.42
N GLU A 27 -1.52 -1.16 -4.44
CA GLU A 27 -0.39 -0.63 -5.21
C GLU A 27 -0.74 0.68 -5.93
N VAL A 28 -1.92 0.74 -6.56
CA VAL A 28 -2.42 1.97 -7.21
C VAL A 28 -2.62 3.09 -6.19
N ALA A 29 -3.17 2.79 -5.00
CA ALA A 29 -3.33 3.76 -3.93
C ALA A 29 -1.97 4.29 -3.43
N LEU A 30 -0.99 3.41 -3.19
CA LEU A 30 0.37 3.78 -2.81
C LEU A 30 1.06 4.65 -3.87
N ALA A 31 0.89 4.32 -5.15
CA ALA A 31 1.39 5.13 -6.26
C ALA A 31 0.74 6.53 -6.28
N GLY A 32 -0.56 6.62 -6.00
CA GLY A 32 -1.28 7.89 -5.86
C GLY A 32 -0.76 8.74 -4.70
N LEU A 33 -0.57 8.14 -3.52
CA LEU A 33 0.00 8.79 -2.33
C LEU A 33 1.41 9.33 -2.60
N GLN A 34 2.25 8.56 -3.31
CA GLN A 34 3.59 9.02 -3.66
C GLN A 34 3.56 10.25 -4.59
N ARG A 35 2.66 10.29 -5.57
CA ARG A 35 2.54 11.43 -6.50
C ARG A 35 2.13 12.74 -5.82
N THR A 36 1.52 12.67 -4.63
CA THR A 36 1.09 13.85 -3.87
C THR A 36 2.06 14.24 -2.75
N GLY A 37 3.21 13.56 -2.64
CA GLY A 37 4.21 13.83 -1.60
C GLY A 37 3.81 13.33 -0.20
N PHE A 38 2.83 12.41 -0.10
CA PHE A 38 2.36 11.89 1.18
C PHE A 38 3.50 11.30 2.05
N PHE A 39 4.44 10.60 1.40
CA PHE A 39 5.56 9.94 2.08
C PHE A 39 6.63 10.91 2.60
N GLU A 40 6.53 12.21 2.32
CA GLU A 40 7.33 13.24 3.00
C GLU A 40 6.92 13.41 4.47
N ARG A 41 5.75 12.88 4.86
CA ARG A 41 5.16 13.07 6.20
C ARG A 41 4.85 11.78 6.92
N ALA A 42 4.67 10.68 6.20
CA ALA A 42 4.33 9.38 6.77
C ALA A 42 5.18 8.26 6.19
N ALA A 43 5.50 7.26 7.03
CA ALA A 43 6.13 6.02 6.63
C ALA A 43 5.06 4.93 6.47
N PHE A 44 5.11 4.20 5.34
CA PHE A 44 4.34 2.97 5.14
C PHE A 44 5.05 1.80 5.84
N TYR A 45 4.30 1.02 6.61
CA TYR A 45 4.82 -0.14 7.33
C TYR A 45 3.73 -1.22 7.46
N GLY A 46 3.98 -2.25 8.27
CA GLY A 46 2.99 -3.28 8.56
C GLY A 46 3.00 -4.46 7.57
N GLY A 47 1.94 -5.27 7.65
CA GLY A 47 1.86 -6.54 6.91
C GLY A 47 1.87 -6.35 5.39
N THR A 48 1.21 -5.32 4.89
CA THR A 48 1.08 -5.05 3.46
C THR A 48 2.38 -4.50 2.86
N ALA A 49 3.17 -3.74 3.64
CA ALA A 49 4.52 -3.37 3.22
C ALA A 49 5.43 -4.60 3.06
N ILE A 50 5.33 -5.58 3.98
CA ILE A 50 6.06 -6.84 3.86
C ILE A 50 5.56 -7.67 2.68
N ARG A 51 4.24 -7.68 2.44
CA ARG A 51 3.64 -8.35 1.28
C ARG A 51 4.19 -7.81 -0.04
N ILE A 52 4.05 -6.51 -0.28
CA ILE A 52 4.39 -5.88 -1.56
C ILE A 52 5.91 -5.87 -1.80
N PHE A 53 6.71 -5.49 -0.81
CA PHE A 53 8.15 -5.28 -1.03
C PHE A 53 9.03 -6.49 -0.71
N TYR A 54 8.53 -7.46 0.06
CA TYR A 54 9.32 -8.60 0.54
C TYR A 54 8.65 -9.97 0.32
N GLY A 55 7.47 -10.03 -0.28
CA GLY A 55 6.84 -11.29 -0.70
C GLY A 55 6.25 -12.12 0.45
N LEU A 56 5.54 -11.48 1.40
CA LEU A 56 4.81 -12.21 2.45
C LEU A 56 3.87 -13.28 1.84
N ASN A 57 3.93 -14.52 2.33
CA ASN A 57 3.15 -15.66 1.81
C ASN A 57 1.69 -15.70 2.30
N ARG A 58 1.08 -14.53 2.54
CA ARG A 58 -0.35 -14.38 2.79
C ARG A 58 -0.81 -13.01 2.31
N PHE A 59 -2.09 -12.91 1.99
CA PHE A 59 -2.72 -11.62 1.77
C PHE A 59 -2.68 -10.77 3.05
N SER A 60 -2.66 -9.45 2.87
CA SER A 60 -2.69 -8.44 3.93
C SER A 60 -3.57 -7.30 3.46
N GLU A 61 -4.60 -6.97 4.22
CA GLU A 61 -5.68 -6.08 3.79
C GLU A 61 -5.40 -4.60 4.10
N ASP A 62 -4.79 -4.34 5.27
CA ASP A 62 -4.64 -2.99 5.80
C ASP A 62 -3.46 -2.23 5.19
N LEU A 63 -3.58 -0.90 5.04
CA LEU A 63 -2.44 -0.02 4.76
C LEU A 63 -2.07 0.77 6.02
N ASP A 64 -0.99 0.37 6.68
CA ASP A 64 -0.53 0.99 7.93
C ASP A 64 0.47 2.12 7.67
N PHE A 65 0.20 3.30 8.25
CA PHE A 65 1.09 4.46 8.15
C PHE A 65 1.39 5.08 9.51
N SER A 66 2.64 5.46 9.73
CA SER A 66 3.10 6.19 10.91
C SER A 66 3.59 7.56 10.48
N LEU A 67 3.32 8.61 11.27
CA LEU A 67 3.89 9.93 10.99
C LEU A 67 5.40 9.94 11.26
N LEU A 68 6.16 10.63 10.40
CA LEU A 68 7.61 10.78 10.57
C LEU A 68 7.96 11.76 11.71
N GLU A 69 7.08 12.74 11.95
CA GLU A 69 7.16 13.69 13.04
C GLU A 69 5.81 13.79 13.77
N SER A 70 5.82 14.08 15.06
CA SER A 70 4.58 14.29 15.82
C SER A 70 3.80 15.50 15.26
N ILE A 71 2.47 15.43 15.33
CA ILE A 71 1.57 16.50 14.86
C ILE A 71 1.90 17.84 15.52
N ASP A 72 2.30 17.86 16.79
CA ASP A 72 2.64 19.10 17.50
C ASP A 72 3.82 19.84 16.84
N ARG A 73 4.81 19.10 16.33
CA ARG A 73 5.94 19.67 15.56
C ARG A 73 5.55 20.10 14.14
N PHE A 74 4.49 19.52 13.59
CA PHE A 74 3.97 19.91 12.27
C PHE A 74 3.38 21.32 12.24
N ILE A 75 2.79 21.77 13.36
CA ILE A 75 2.17 23.10 13.46
C ILE A 75 3.25 24.19 13.55
N GLU A 76 4.38 23.92 14.22
CA GLU A 76 5.45 24.91 14.40
C GLU A 76 6.22 25.24 13.10
N LYS A 77 6.35 24.30 12.16
CA LYS A 77 7.08 24.50 10.89
C LYS A 77 6.34 25.33 9.82
N LYS A 78 5.15 25.85 10.13
CA LYS A 78 4.32 26.61 9.17
C LYS A 78 4.38 28.15 9.31
N ASN A 79 5.30 28.68 10.12
CA ASN A 79 5.54 30.13 10.26
C ASN A 79 6.88 30.54 9.68
#